data_AF-A0A6P0S516-F1
#
_entry.id   AF-A0A6P0S516-F1
#
_cell.length_a   1.000
_cell.length_b   1.000
_cell.length_c   1.000
_cell.angle_alpha   90.00
_cell.angle_beta   90.00
_cell.angle_gamma   90.00
#
_symmetry.space_group_name_H-M   'P 1'
#
loop_
_entity.id
_entity.type
_entity.pdbx_description
1 polymer ?
#
loop_
_entity_poly.entity_id
_entity_poly.type
_entity_poly.pdbx_seq_one_letter_code
_entity_poly.pdbx_strand_id
1 'polypeptide(L)'
;MIAPELEREKIHTISTLKLENYLKNQGWKKTKLIGDIASVWSYQKQDKTVGLLLPLDRDFADFDNRMMEVFSILEKIENRPKSEIVAALKNNSIIAKSQLSWSR
;
A
#
# COMPACT_ATOMS: atom_id res chain seq x y z
N MET A 1 1.88 -17.36 -14.13
CA MET A 1 2.92 -16.94 -13.15
C MET A 1 3.69 -15.79 -13.80
N ILE A 2 3.71 -14.61 -13.20
CA ILE A 2 4.51 -13.47 -13.71
C ILE A 2 5.92 -13.62 -13.13
N ALA A 3 6.96 -13.33 -13.92
CA ALA A 3 8.34 -13.35 -13.44
C ALA A 3 8.52 -12.35 -12.28
N PRO A 4 9.16 -12.73 -11.16
CA PRO A 4 9.35 -11.87 -9.98
C PRO A 4 9.95 -10.48 -10.29
N GLU A 5 10.80 -10.40 -11.31
CA GLU A 5 11.46 -9.17 -11.77
C GLU A 5 10.44 -8.18 -12.35
N LEU A 6 9.48 -8.66 -13.14
CA LEU A 6 8.43 -7.83 -13.74
C LEU A 6 7.45 -7.27 -12.69
N GLU A 7 7.25 -8.00 -11.58
CA GLU A 7 6.46 -7.51 -10.45
C GLU A 7 7.18 -6.33 -9.76
N ARG A 8 8.49 -6.48 -9.51
CA ARG A 8 9.31 -5.44 -8.88
C ARG A 8 9.32 -4.15 -9.69
N GLU A 9 9.53 -4.23 -10.99
CA GLU A 9 9.51 -3.05 -11.86
C GLU A 9 8.16 -2.32 -11.81
N LYS A 10 7.04 -3.06 -11.82
CA LYS A 10 5.71 -2.46 -11.72
C LYS A 10 5.49 -1.76 -10.40
N ILE A 11 5.98 -2.32 -9.30
CA ILE A 11 5.89 -1.73 -7.95
C ILE A 11 6.79 -0.49 -7.83
N HIS A 12 8.01 -0.52 -8.38
CA HIS A 12 8.93 0.61 -8.38
C HIS A 12 8.33 1.87 -9.04
N THR A 13 7.53 1.70 -10.09
CA THR A 13 6.85 2.82 -10.76
C THR A 13 5.75 3.49 -9.93
N ILE A 14 5.35 2.92 -8.79
CA ILE A 14 4.27 3.46 -7.97
C ILE A 14 4.76 4.69 -7.17
N SER A 15 3.99 5.78 -7.27
CA SER A 15 4.22 6.98 -6.47
C SER A 15 3.91 6.72 -5.00
N THR A 16 4.82 7.14 -4.12
CA THR A 16 4.66 7.08 -2.66
C THR A 16 3.42 7.87 -2.21
N LEU A 17 3.19 9.05 -2.81
CA LEU A 17 1.99 9.87 -2.56
C LEU A 17 0.68 9.14 -2.94
N LYS A 18 0.66 8.43 -4.08
CA LYS A 18 -0.51 7.61 -4.45
C LYS A 18 -0.76 6.51 -3.42
N LEU A 19 0.30 5.91 -2.90
CA LEU A 19 0.22 4.87 -1.89
C LEU A 19 -0.25 5.45 -0.54
N GLU A 20 0.20 6.63 -0.15
CA GLU A 20 -0.33 7.33 1.04
C GLU A 20 -1.83 7.57 0.95
N ASN A 21 -2.31 8.07 -0.19
CA ASN A 21 -3.73 8.32 -0.40
C ASN A 21 -4.54 7.02 -0.41
N TYR A 22 -3.99 5.96 -1.01
CA TYR A 22 -4.58 4.63 -0.97
C TYR A 22 -4.71 4.11 0.47
N LEU A 23 -3.63 4.16 1.24
CA LEU A 23 -3.61 3.74 2.65
C LEU A 23 -4.70 4.47 3.46
N LYS A 24 -4.78 5.81 3.35
CA LYS A 24 -5.84 6.60 3.99
C LYS A 24 -7.24 6.13 3.60
N ASN A 25 -7.48 5.93 2.30
CA ASN A 25 -8.79 5.52 1.79
C ASN A 25 -9.19 4.11 2.23
N GLN A 26 -8.21 3.22 2.44
CA GLN A 26 -8.41 1.87 2.99
C GLN A 26 -8.47 1.83 4.52
N GLY A 27 -8.45 2.98 5.19
CA GLY A 27 -8.60 3.07 6.65
C GLY A 27 -7.32 2.88 7.46
N TRP A 28 -6.16 2.86 6.81
CA TRP A 28 -4.88 2.96 7.52
C TRP A 28 -4.72 4.36 8.10
N LYS A 29 -4.15 4.43 9.30
CA LYS A 29 -3.86 5.67 10.01
C LYS A 29 -2.35 5.90 10.02
N LYS A 30 -1.91 7.04 9.49
CA LYS A 30 -0.51 7.49 9.66
C LYS A 30 -0.28 7.82 11.12
N THR A 31 0.72 7.20 11.74
CA THR A 31 1.02 7.36 13.16
C THR A 31 2.27 8.20 13.40
N LYS A 32 3.26 8.12 12.52
CA LYS A 32 4.54 8.82 12.66
C LYS A 32 5.18 9.11 11.30
N LEU A 33 5.99 10.15 11.26
CA LEU A 33 6.95 10.42 10.18
C LEU A 33 8.38 10.20 10.72
N ILE A 34 9.25 9.59 9.92
CA ILE A 34 10.66 9.34 10.25
C ILE A 34 11.49 10.20 9.29
N GLY A 35 11.78 11.44 9.71
CA GLY A 35 12.43 12.44 8.85
C GLY A 35 11.74 12.53 7.49
N ASP A 36 12.52 12.60 6.42
CA ASP A 36 12.01 12.59 5.05
C ASP A 36 12.09 11.21 4.37
N ILE A 37 12.55 10.18 5.10
CA ILE A 37 12.84 8.86 4.52
C ILE A 37 11.66 7.89 4.56
N ALA A 38 10.77 8.00 5.54
CA ALA A 38 9.66 7.05 5.70
C ALA A 38 8.49 7.60 6.54
N SER A 39 7.31 7.00 6.36
CA SER A 39 6.16 7.18 7.24
C SER A 39 5.69 5.85 7.83
N VAL A 40 5.21 5.89 9.07
CA VAL A 40 4.67 4.73 9.79
C VAL A 40 3.15 4.80 9.78
N TRP A 41 2.55 3.66 9.47
CA TRP A 41 1.10 3.49 9.35
C TRP A 41 0.63 2.32 10.19
N SER A 42 -0.60 2.41 10.67
CA SER A 42 -1.26 1.36 11.44
C SER A 42 -2.64 1.05 10.88
N TYR A 43 -3.02 -0.22 10.93
CA TYR A 43 -4.37 -0.69 10.60
C TYR A 43 -4.88 -1.58 11.72
N GLN A 44 -6.14 -1.35 12.12
CA GLN A 44 -6.81 -2.19 13.11
C GLN A 44 -7.59 -3.29 12.40
N LYS A 45 -7.24 -4.54 12.66
CA LYS A 45 -7.93 -5.73 12.14
C LYS A 45 -8.32 -6.60 13.33
N GLN A 46 -9.61 -6.57 13.70
CA GLN A 46 -10.12 -7.22 14.92
C GLN A 46 -9.31 -6.73 16.14
N ASP A 47 -8.75 -7.65 16.93
CA ASP A 47 -7.97 -7.35 18.13
C ASP A 47 -6.46 -7.18 17.86
N LYS A 48 -6.07 -7.05 16.59
CA LYS A 48 -4.66 -6.90 16.19
C LYS A 48 -4.42 -5.58 15.47
N THR A 49 -3.36 -4.90 15.90
CA THR A 49 -2.80 -3.77 15.17
C THR A 49 -1.69 -4.26 14.24
N VAL A 50 -1.78 -3.89 12.97
CA VAL A 50 -0.76 -4.19 11.96
C VAL A 50 -0.02 -2.91 11.60
N GLY A 51 1.30 -2.96 11.64
CA GLY A 51 2.17 -1.85 11.27
C GLY A 51 2.65 -1.97 9.81
N LEU A 52 2.85 -0.83 9.17
CA LEU A 52 3.40 -0.71 7.83
C LEU A 52 4.33 0.50 7.78
N LEU A 53 5.52 0.31 7.24
CA LEU A 53 6.49 1.38 6.99
C LEU A 53 6.51 1.69 5.50
N LEU A 54 6.05 2.89 5.14
CA LEU A 54 6.04 3.37 3.77
C LEU A 54 7.31 4.17 3.51
N PRO A 55 8.23 3.72 2.64
CA PRO A 55 9.39 4.52 2.27
C PRO A 55 8.94 5.75 1.45
N LEU A 56 9.57 6.89 1.70
CA LEU A 56 9.26 8.17 1.05
C LEU A 56 10.41 8.65 0.15
N ASP A 57 11.65 8.32 0.52
CA ASP A 57 12.86 8.68 -0.20
C ASP A 57 13.27 7.58 -1.20
N ARG A 58 13.17 7.90 -2.50
CA ARG A 58 13.51 6.97 -3.60
C ARG A 58 15.00 6.75 -3.77
N ASP A 59 15.83 7.67 -3.28
CA ASP A 59 17.28 7.59 -3.38
C ASP A 59 17.87 6.73 -2.23
N PHE A 60 17.03 6.36 -1.26
CA PHE A 60 17.43 5.44 -0.19
C PHE A 60 17.67 4.03 -0.73
N ALA A 61 18.83 3.46 -0.42
CA ALA A 61 19.27 2.19 -1.01
C ALA A 61 18.30 1.00 -0.82
N ASP A 62 17.53 0.98 0.27
CA ASP A 62 16.57 -0.09 0.58
C ASP A 62 15.13 0.22 0.11
N PHE A 63 14.92 1.31 -0.64
CA PHE A 63 13.60 1.78 -1.05
C PHE A 63 12.76 0.67 -1.72
N ASP A 64 13.35 -0.04 -2.69
CA ASP A 64 12.64 -1.05 -3.46
C ASP A 64 12.20 -2.25 -2.61
N ASN A 65 13.05 -2.71 -1.68
CA ASN A 65 12.68 -3.81 -0.80
C ASN A 65 11.56 -3.38 0.17
N ARG A 66 11.59 -2.13 0.66
CA ARG A 66 10.53 -1.59 1.50
C ARG A 66 9.23 -1.43 0.75
N MET A 67 9.26 -1.00 -0.51
CA MET A 67 8.08 -1.00 -1.36
C MET A 67 7.52 -2.41 -1.53
N MET A 68 8.35 -3.42 -1.79
CA MET A 68 7.90 -4.81 -1.88
C MET A 68 7.29 -5.33 -0.57
N GLU A 69 7.84 -4.93 0.58
CA GLU A 69 7.32 -5.25 1.90
C GLU A 69 5.92 -4.64 2.11
N VAL A 70 5.75 -3.35 1.75
CA VAL A 70 4.46 -2.65 1.79
C VAL A 70 3.40 -3.43 1.01
N PHE A 71 3.67 -3.80 -0.24
CA PHE A 71 2.70 -4.57 -1.04
C PHE A 71 2.44 -5.96 -0.49
N SER A 72 3.43 -6.61 0.12
CA SER A 72 3.26 -7.93 0.76
C SER A 72 2.39 -7.85 2.02
N ILE A 73 2.48 -6.76 2.78
CA ILE A 73 1.59 -6.51 3.92
C ILE A 73 0.17 -6.24 3.41
N LEU A 74 0.00 -5.37 2.41
CA LEU A 74 -1.30 -5.07 1.84
C LEU A 74 -1.99 -6.31 1.28
N GLU A 75 -1.28 -7.16 0.55
CA GLU A 75 -1.81 -8.42 0.01
C GLU A 75 -2.39 -9.32 1.12
N LYS A 76 -1.66 -9.48 2.22
CA LYS A 76 -2.09 -10.28 3.38
C LYS A 76 -3.29 -9.66 4.11
N ILE A 77 -3.31 -8.33 4.24
CA ILE A 77 -4.35 -7.64 5.00
C ILE A 77 -5.65 -7.55 4.21
N GLU A 78 -5.56 -7.24 2.93
CA GLU A 78 -6.70 -7.09 2.03
C GLU A 78 -7.17 -8.43 1.44
N ASN A 79 -6.41 -9.52 1.63
CA ASN A 79 -6.64 -10.81 0.99
C ASN A 79 -6.82 -10.65 -0.54
N ARG A 80 -5.95 -9.82 -1.12
CA ARG A 80 -6.03 -9.37 -2.51
C ARG A 80 -4.64 -9.42 -3.14
N PRO A 81 -4.48 -10.00 -4.35
CA PRO A 81 -3.16 -10.11 -4.98
C PRO A 81 -2.48 -8.76 -5.18
N LYS A 82 -1.14 -8.70 -5.02
CA LYS A 82 -0.35 -7.47 -5.27
C LYS A 82 -0.63 -6.86 -6.64
N SER A 83 -0.78 -7.69 -7.67
CA SER A 83 -1.06 -7.24 -9.04
C SER A 83 -2.33 -6.40 -9.15
N GLU A 84 -3.38 -6.76 -8.41
CA GLU A 84 -4.62 -6.01 -8.40
C GLU A 84 -4.51 -4.69 -7.62
N ILE A 85 -3.77 -4.70 -6.51
CA ILE A 85 -3.49 -3.49 -5.73
C ILE A 85 -2.69 -2.50 -6.59
N VAL A 86 -1.64 -2.98 -7.27
CA VAL A 86 -0.85 -2.21 -8.24
C VAL A 86 -1.74 -1.66 -9.36
N ALA A 87 -2.65 -2.47 -9.91
CA ALA A 87 -3.59 -2.02 -10.93
C ALA A 87 -4.52 -0.92 -10.41
N ALA A 88 -5.05 -1.05 -9.19
CA ALA A 88 -5.90 -0.03 -8.56
C ALA A 88 -5.16 1.30 -8.35
N LEU A 89 -3.88 1.25 -7.96
CA LEU A 89 -3.04 2.43 -7.79
C LEU A 89 -2.68 3.12 -9.11
N LYS A 90 -2.56 2.33 -10.20
CA LYS A 90 -2.32 2.86 -11.55
C LYS A 90 -3.60 3.44 -12.16
N ASN A 91 -4.74 2.81 -11.92
CA ASN A 91 -6.02 3.14 -12.55
C ASN A 91 -6.84 4.22 -11.83
N ASN A 92 -6.29 4.91 -10.82
CA ASN A 92 -7.03 5.93 -10.07
C ASN A 92 -7.22 7.25 -10.85
N SER A 93 -8.09 7.20 -11.85
CA SER A 93 -9.25 8.08 -11.95
C SER A 93 -10.39 7.44 -11.15
N ILE A 94 -10.60 7.91 -9.92
CA ILE A 94 -11.80 7.78 -9.08
C ILE A 94 -12.48 6.38 -9.04
N ILE A 95 -12.23 5.61 -7.98
CA ILE A 95 -13.27 4.71 -7.45
C ILE A 95 -13.55 5.11 -6.02
N ALA A 96 -14.52 6.02 -5.86
CA ALA A 96 -15.24 6.18 -4.62
C ALA A 96 -16.06 4.91 -4.35
N LYS A 97 -16.06 4.49 -3.08
CA LYS A 97 -16.73 3.32 -2.53
C LYS A 97 -18.13 3.08 -3.13
N SER A 98 -18.34 1.91 -3.76
CA SER A 98 -19.66 1.28 -3.74
C SER A 98 -19.79 0.51 -2.43
N GLN A 99 -20.22 1.26 -1.42
CA GLN A 99 -20.83 0.71 -0.23
C GLN A 99 -22.19 0.13 -0.65
N LEU A 100 -22.20 -1.13 -1.07
CA LEU A 100 -23.40 -1.97 -1.11
C LEU A 100 -23.20 -3.10 -0.11
N SER A 101 -23.15 -2.71 1.17
CA SER A 101 -23.53 -3.62 2.24
C SER A 101 -25.04 -3.73 2.23
N TRP A 102 -25.52 -4.93 1.95
CA TRP A 102 -26.85 -5.40 2.25
C TRP A 102 -27.36 -4.88 3.58
N SER A 103 -28.52 -4.23 3.55
CA SER A 103 -29.36 -4.08 4.73
C SER A 103 -30.83 -4.08 4.31
N ARG A 104 -31.41 -5.27 4.50
CA ARG A 104 -32.83 -5.65 4.68
C ARG A 104 -33.78 -5.46 3.52
#